data_AF-A0A3D5WQC6-F1
#
_entry.id   AF-A0A3D5WQC6-F1
#
_cell.length_a   1.000
_cell.length_b   1.000
_cell.length_c   1.000
_cell.angle_alpha   90.00
_cell.angle_beta   90.00
_cell.angle_gamma   90.00
#
_symmetry.space_group_name_H-M   'P 1'
#
loop_
_entity.id
_entity.type
_entity.pdbx_description
1 polymer ?
#
loop_
_entity_poly.entity_id
_entity_poly.type
_entity_poly.pdbx_seq_one_letter_code
_entity_poly.pdbx_strand_id
1 'polypeptide(L)'
;QMLQYYLKHQEEVVTRRTKYDLNKAEERAHILEGLLIALDHIDEVIKIIRASKNTAEAKNSLIERFELTDAQAQAIVDMRLRALTGLEREK
;
A
#
# COMPACT_ATOMS: atom_id res chain seq x y z
N GLN A 1 -35.40 19.39 21.84
CA GLN A 1 -35.35 18.08 21.16
C GLN A 1 -34.72 18.16 19.77
N MET A 2 -35.20 19.00 18.83
CA MET A 2 -34.61 19.11 17.47
C MET A 2 -33.08 19.36 17.45
N LEU A 3 -32.58 20.28 18.28
CA LEU A 3 -31.13 20.56 18.36
C LEU A 3 -30.30 19.38 18.88
N GLN A 4 -30.85 18.54 19.77
CA GLN A 4 -30.17 17.34 20.26
C GLN A 4 -30.07 16.27 19.18
N TYR A 5 -31.12 16.08 18.38
CA TYR A 5 -31.08 15.17 17.24
C TYR A 5 -30.11 15.67 16.16
N TYR A 6 -30.06 16.98 15.91
CA TYR A 6 -29.09 17.57 15.01
C TYR A 6 -27.65 17.35 15.48
N LEU A 7 -27.36 17.61 16.77
CA LEU A 7 -26.03 17.35 17.35
C LEU A 7 -25.63 15.87 17.24
N LYS A 8 -26.53 14.95 17.57
CA LYS A 8 -26.27 13.51 17.45
C LYS A 8 -25.97 13.09 16.00
N HIS A 9 -26.71 13.65 15.04
CA HIS A 9 -26.43 13.41 13.63
C HIS A 9 -25.07 13.97 13.20
N GLN A 10 -24.70 15.18 13.65
CA GLN A 10 -23.37 15.74 13.37
C GLN A 10 -22.25 14.88 13.95
N GLU A 11 -22.39 14.39 15.17
CA GLU A 11 -21.43 13.47 15.79
C GLU A 11 -21.28 12.18 14.97
N GLU A 12 -22.40 11.61 14.50
CA GLU A 12 -22.38 10.42 13.66
C GLU A 12 -21.71 10.69 12.30
N VAL A 13 -22.01 11.82 11.66
CA VAL A 13 -21.39 12.22 10.37
C VAL A 13 -19.88 12.39 10.53
N VAL A 14 -19.43 13.09 11.57
CA VAL A 14 -18.01 13.27 11.85
C VAL A 14 -17.34 11.93 12.14
N THR A 15 -17.97 11.08 12.95
CA THR A 15 -17.44 9.74 13.27
C THR A 15 -17.27 8.88 12.02
N ARG A 16 -18.27 8.86 11.13
CA ARG A 16 -18.20 8.12 9.87
C ARG A 16 -17.10 8.65 8.94
N ARG A 17 -16.96 9.98 8.84
CA ARG A 17 -15.89 10.60 8.05
C ARG A 17 -14.52 10.24 8.59
N THR A 18 -14.29 10.38 9.90
CA THR A 18 -13.00 10.06 10.52
C THR A 18 -12.65 8.57 10.34
N LYS A 19 -13.62 7.66 10.47
CA LYS A 19 -13.40 6.23 10.20
C LYS A 19 -13.03 5.95 8.75
N TYR A 20 -13.69 6.63 7.81
CA TYR A 20 -13.34 6.52 6.39
C TYR A 20 -11.91 7.01 6.11
N ASP A 21 -11.54 8.17 6.66
CA ASP A 21 -10.21 8.74 6.50
C ASP A 21 -9.13 7.85 7.14
N LEU A 22 -9.41 7.27 8.31
CA LEU A 22 -8.52 6.32 8.99
C LEU A 22 -8.28 5.09 8.13
N ASN A 23 -9.34 4.41 7.67
CA ASN A 23 -9.21 3.21 6.85
C ASN A 23 -8.39 3.49 5.58
N LYS A 24 -8.62 4.65 4.93
CA LYS A 24 -7.86 5.05 3.75
C LYS A 24 -6.38 5.32 4.06
N ALA A 25 -6.08 5.86 5.22
CA ALA A 25 -4.69 6.07 5.66
C ALA A 25 -3.99 4.74 5.96
N GLU A 26 -4.69 3.80 6.61
CA GLU A 26 -4.18 2.44 6.88
C GLU A 26 -3.92 1.66 5.60
N GLU A 27 -4.83 1.70 4.62
CA GLU A 27 -4.62 1.10 3.30
C GLU A 27 -3.38 1.68 2.61
N ARG A 28 -3.17 2.99 2.72
CA ARG A 28 -1.98 3.64 2.16
C ARG A 28 -0.70 3.24 2.90
N ALA A 29 -0.73 3.17 4.22
CA ALA A 29 0.39 2.72 5.04
C ALA A 29 0.78 1.28 4.69
N HIS A 30 -0.21 0.40 4.56
CA HIS A 30 -0.03 -0.99 4.15
C HIS A 30 0.73 -1.13 2.83
N ILE A 31 0.38 -0.32 1.82
CA ILE A 31 1.10 -0.33 0.53
C ILE A 31 2.53 0.22 0.67
N LEU A 32 2.71 1.30 1.45
CA LEU A 32 4.03 1.90 1.67
C LEU A 32 4.99 0.92 2.37
N GLU A 33 4.51 0.15 3.34
CA GLU A 33 5.31 -0.90 3.99
C GLU A 33 5.86 -1.92 3.00
N GLY A 34 5.02 -2.40 2.07
CA GLY A 34 5.45 -3.32 1.02
C GLY A 34 6.49 -2.71 0.08
N LEU A 35 6.32 -1.44 -0.29
CA LEU A 35 7.29 -0.73 -1.13
C LEU A 35 8.63 -0.51 -0.40
N LEU A 36 8.61 -0.28 0.90
CA LEU A 36 9.81 -0.09 1.70
C LEU A 36 10.64 -1.38 1.77
N ILE A 37 9.97 -2.52 2.01
CA ILE A 37 10.59 -3.86 1.94
C ILE A 37 11.20 -4.10 0.55
N ALA A 38 10.48 -3.74 -0.53
CA ALA A 38 11.00 -3.91 -1.88
C ALA A 38 12.20 -3.02 -2.20
N LEU A 39 12.25 -1.79 -1.66
CA LEU A 39 13.39 -0.89 -1.84
C LEU A 39 14.62 -1.38 -1.09
N ASP A 40 14.46 -1.94 0.10
CA ASP A 40 15.56 -2.52 0.88
C ASP A 40 16.14 -3.78 0.23
N HIS A 41 15.33 -4.53 -0.52
CA HIS A 41 15.71 -5.76 -1.21
C HIS A 41 15.65 -5.66 -2.75
N ILE A 42 15.94 -4.47 -3.30
CA ILE A 42 15.65 -4.15 -4.70
C ILE A 42 16.33 -5.10 -5.71
N ASP A 43 17.57 -5.52 -5.45
CA ASP A 43 18.29 -6.42 -6.35
C ASP A 43 17.61 -7.80 -6.44
N GLU A 44 17.09 -8.29 -5.32
CA GLU A 44 16.36 -9.56 -5.25
C GLU A 44 14.99 -9.44 -5.91
N VAL A 45 14.28 -8.33 -5.68
CA VAL A 45 13.00 -8.03 -6.34
C VAL A 45 13.18 -8.00 -7.87
N ILE A 46 14.19 -7.29 -8.37
CA ILE A 46 14.50 -7.24 -9.80
C ILE A 46 14.85 -8.64 -10.34
N LYS A 47 15.61 -9.44 -9.59
CA LYS A 47 15.95 -10.81 -9.98
C LYS A 47 14.71 -11.68 -10.12
N ILE A 48 13.78 -11.61 -9.16
CA ILE A 48 12.52 -12.35 -9.19
C ILE A 48 11.68 -11.91 -10.41
N ILE A 49 11.45 -10.61 -10.56
CA ILE A 49 10.64 -10.06 -11.67
C ILE A 49 11.23 -10.46 -13.03
N ARG A 50 12.57 -10.43 -13.20
CA ARG A 50 13.24 -10.81 -14.45
C ARG A 50 13.22 -12.32 -14.71
N ALA A 51 13.13 -13.15 -13.67
CA ALA A 51 13.07 -14.61 -13.81
C ALA A 51 11.65 -15.10 -14.13
N SER A 52 10.62 -14.35 -13.74
CA SER A 52 9.22 -14.66 -14.02
C SER A 52 8.86 -14.45 -15.49
N LYS A 53 7.98 -15.31 -16.03
CA LYS A 53 7.51 -15.25 -17.42
C LYS A 53 6.39 -14.23 -17.62
N ASN A 54 5.68 -13.87 -16.56
CA ASN A 54 4.58 -12.91 -16.58
C ASN A 54 4.41 -12.23 -15.21
N THR A 55 3.59 -11.17 -15.19
CA THR A 55 3.30 -10.36 -13.99
C THR A 55 2.69 -11.18 -12.85
N ALA A 56 1.82 -12.14 -13.16
CA ALA A 56 1.16 -12.96 -12.12
C ALA A 56 2.16 -13.88 -11.40
N GLU A 57 3.09 -14.49 -12.15
CA GLU A 57 4.17 -15.30 -11.58
C GLU A 57 5.13 -14.45 -10.73
N ALA A 58 5.45 -13.24 -11.17
CA ALA A 58 6.26 -12.30 -10.39
C ALA A 58 5.57 -11.93 -9.07
N LYS A 59 4.27 -11.60 -9.11
CA LYS A 59 3.49 -11.31 -7.90
C LYS A 59 3.50 -12.46 -6.91
N ASN A 60 3.16 -13.67 -7.36
CA ASN A 60 3.10 -14.84 -6.49
C ASN A 60 4.47 -15.13 -5.85
N SER A 61 5.55 -14.99 -6.64
CA SER A 61 6.91 -15.16 -6.14
C SER A 61 7.28 -14.11 -5.08
N LEU A 62 6.87 -12.85 -5.27
CA LEU A 62 7.10 -11.77 -4.31
C LEU A 62 6.28 -11.97 -3.02
N ILE A 63 5.03 -12.43 -3.13
CA ILE A 63 4.15 -12.77 -2.01
C ILE A 63 4.78 -13.88 -1.17
N GLU A 64 5.20 -14.99 -1.79
CA GLU A 64 5.80 -16.12 -1.08
C GLU A 64 7.15 -15.76 -0.47
N ARG A 65 7.96 -14.95 -1.15
CA ARG A 65 9.32 -14.64 -0.71
C ARG A 65 9.38 -13.63 0.42
N PHE A 66 8.53 -12.60 0.36
CA PHE A 66 8.56 -11.46 1.29
C PHE A 66 7.32 -11.39 2.19
N GLU A 67 6.48 -12.44 2.18
CA GLU A 67 5.24 -12.53 2.96
C GLU A 67 4.29 -11.34 2.73
N LEU A 68 4.29 -10.82 1.50
CA LEU A 68 3.52 -9.63 1.11
C LEU A 68 2.07 -9.98 0.80
N THR A 69 1.17 -9.02 0.97
CA THR A 69 -0.21 -9.19 0.46
C THR A 69 -0.26 -8.98 -1.06
N ASP A 70 -1.35 -9.46 -1.69
CA ASP A 70 -1.55 -9.28 -3.13
C ASP A 70 -1.49 -7.80 -3.57
N ALA A 71 -2.04 -6.89 -2.76
CA ALA A 71 -2.04 -5.47 -3.03
C ALA A 71 -0.63 -4.86 -2.95
N GLN A 72 0.19 -5.28 -1.99
CA GLN A 72 1.59 -4.86 -1.88
C GLN A 72 2.41 -5.39 -3.07
N ALA A 73 2.28 -6.67 -3.39
CA ALA A 73 3.00 -7.28 -4.52
C ALA A 73 2.60 -6.63 -5.85
N GLN A 74 1.32 -6.30 -6.04
CA GLN A 74 0.85 -5.54 -7.19
C GLN A 74 1.53 -4.16 -7.26
N ALA A 75 1.55 -3.41 -6.15
CA ALA A 75 2.18 -2.10 -6.09
C ALA A 75 3.68 -2.12 -6.40
N ILE A 76 4.39 -3.17 -5.99
CA ILE A 76 5.82 -3.36 -6.29
C ILE A 76 6.04 -3.61 -7.78
N VAL A 77 5.21 -4.45 -8.42
CA VAL A 77 5.33 -4.74 -9.86
C VAL A 77 4.96 -3.50 -10.69
N ASP A 78 4.03 -2.67 -10.21
CA ASP A 78 3.63 -1.42 -10.86
C ASP A 78 4.61 -0.26 -10.62
N MET A 79 5.64 -0.47 -9.79
CA MET A 79 6.64 0.54 -9.49
C MET A 79 7.43 0.93 -10.75
N ARG A 80 7.64 2.24 -10.91
CA ARG A 80 8.47 2.79 -12.00
C ARG A 80 9.92 2.89 -11.57
N LEU A 81 10.86 2.61 -12.47
CA LEU A 81 12.30 2.71 -12.21
C LEU A 81 12.75 4.05 -11.62
N ARG A 82 12.03 5.17 -11.87
CA ARG A 82 12.33 6.47 -11.26
C ARG A 82 12.23 6.47 -9.73
N ALA A 83 11.40 5.59 -9.16
CA ALA A 83 11.20 5.46 -7.73
C ALA A 83 12.45 4.89 -7.02
N LEU A 84 13.39 4.32 -7.78
CA LEU A 84 14.66 3.80 -7.26
C LEU A 84 15.71 4.90 -7.06
N THR A 85 15.42 6.14 -7.44
CA THR A 85 16.33 7.26 -7.19
C THR A 85 16.35 7.59 -5.71
N GLY A 86 17.53 7.93 -5.16
CA GLY A 86 17.70 8.20 -3.72
C GLY A 86 16.75 9.28 -3.17
N LEU A 87 16.36 10.26 -4.01
CA LEU A 87 15.41 11.31 -3.66
C LEU A 87 13.98 10.81 -3.38
N GLU A 88 13.57 9.69 -3.98
CA GLU A 88 12.23 9.12 -3.77
C GLU A 88 12.20 8.09 -2.63
N ARG A 89 13.37 7.61 -2.17
CA ARG A 89 13.50 6.71 -1.00
C ARG A 89 13.32 7.44 0.33
N GLU A 90 13.66 8.74 0.38
CA GLU A 90 13.62 9.56 1.61
C GLU A 90 12.29 10.33 1.81
N LYS A 91 11.30 10.10 0.95
CA LYS A 91 10.10 10.94 0.81
C LYS A 91 8.84 10.26 1.35
#